data_AF-A0A4R8GGP8-F1
#
_entry.id   AF-A0A4R8GGP8-F1
#
_cell.length_a   1.000
_cell.length_b   1.000
_cell.length_c   1.000
_cell.angle_alpha   90.00
_cell.angle_beta   90.00
_cell.angle_gamma   90.00
#
_symmetry.space_group_name_H-M   'P 1'
#
loop_
_entity.id
_entity.type
_entity.pdbx_description
1 polymer ?
#
loop_
_entity_poly.entity_id
_entity_poly.type
_entity_poly.pdbx_seq_one_letter_code
_entity_poly.pdbx_strand_id
1 'polypeptide(L)' 'MKKLKQMLLLTATGGQLLGIAMLFINIKAAIMFYILYTLMIFAIFIVLIAERKKEKEEEEQNDYRDY' A
#
# COMPACT_ATOMS: atom_id res chain seq x y z
N MET A 1 -2.63 12.02 2.27
CA MET A 1 -1.92 11.19 1.26
C MET A 1 -0.54 10.72 1.75
N LYS A 2 0.44 11.61 1.97
CA LYS A 2 1.82 11.23 2.37
C LYS A 2 1.93 10.35 3.63
N LYS A 3 1.20 10.70 4.71
CA LYS A 3 1.15 9.91 5.96
C LYS A 3 0.49 8.53 5.78
N LEU A 4 -0.56 8.44 4.96
CA LEU A 4 -1.27 7.17 4.71
C LEU A 4 -0.36 6.17 4.00
N LYS A 5 0.37 6.65 2.98
CA LYS A 5 1.34 5.85 2.22
C LYS A 5 2.50 5.37 3.10
N GLN A 6 3.04 6.25 3.95
CA GLN A 6 4.06 5.88 4.93
C GLN A 6 3.54 4.84 5.93
N MET A 7 2.33 5.03 6.47
CA MET A 7 1.75 4.09 7.43
C MET A 7 1.49 2.72 6.80
N LEU A 8 1.00 2.67 5.56
CA LEU A 8 0.82 1.45 4.78
C LEU A 8 2.15 0.73 4.53
N LEU A 9 3.20 1.47 4.12
CA LEU A 9 4.53 0.91 3.93
C LEU A 9 5.10 0.35 5.24
N LEU A 10 5.03 1.10 6.34
CA LEU A 10 5.54 0.68 7.65
C LEU A 10 4.84 -0.59 8.14
N THR A 11 3.51 -0.64 7.97
CA THR A 11 2.70 -1.79 8.36
C THR A 11 2.98 -3.00 7.46
N ALA A 12 3.20 -2.80 6.16
CA ALA A 12 3.56 -3.87 5.24
C ALA A 12 4.95 -4.45 5.56
N THR A 13 5.95 -3.59 5.78
CA THR A 13 7.30 -4.03 6.16
C THR A 13 7.30 -4.75 7.52
N GLY A 14 6.59 -4.22 8.51
CA GLY A 14 6.45 -4.86 9.82
C GLY A 14 5.73 -6.21 9.74
N GLY A 15 4.63 -6.29 8.99
CA GLY A 15 3.90 -7.52 8.73
C GLY A 15 4.73 -8.58 8.01
N GLN A 16 5.59 -8.17 7.08
CA GLN A 16 6.51 -9.08 6.38
C GLN A 16 7.57 -9.66 7.32
N LEU A 17 8.18 -8.83 8.17
CA LEU A 17 9.17 -9.28 9.16
C LEU A 17 8.53 -10.25 10.17
N LEU A 18 7.31 -9.96 10.63
CA LEU A 18 6.53 -10.87 11.47
C LEU A 18 6.19 -12.18 10.74
N GLY A 19 5.84 -12.12 9.46
CA GLY A 19 5.60 -13.30 8.62
C GLY A 19 6.84 -14.20 8.48
N ILE A 20 8.03 -13.60 8.32
CA ILE A 20 9.31 -14.32 8.30
C ILE A 20 9.58 -14.97 9.66
N ALA A 21 9.38 -14.26 10.76
CA ALA A 21 9.54 -14.84 12.11
C ALA A 21 8.58 -16.02 12.35
N MET A 22 7.34 -15.91 11.86
CA MET A 22 6.32 -16.96 11.96
C MET A 22 6.69 -18.23 11.20
N LEU A 23 7.53 -18.18 10.16
CA LEU A 23 7.98 -19.40 9.44
C LEU A 23 8.70 -20.38 10.38
N PHE A 24 9.40 -19.85 11.39
CA PHE A 24 10.16 -20.66 12.35
C PHE A 24 9.32 -21.17 13.52
N ILE A 25 8.13 -20.59 13.76
CA ILE A 25 7.24 -20.95 14.87
C ILE A 25 6.09 -21.81 14.37
N ASN A 26 5.40 -21.38 13.31
CA ASN A 26 4.22 -22.05 12.79
C ASN A 26 4.00 -21.75 11.30
N ILE A 27 4.34 -22.72 10.46
CA ILE A 27 4.21 -22.64 9.00
C ILE A 27 2.79 -22.31 8.55
N LYS A 28 1.75 -22.84 9.20
CA LYS A 28 0.35 -22.54 8.81
C LYS A 28 0.01 -21.06 9.05
N ALA A 29 0.45 -20.52 10.18
CA ALA A 29 0.26 -19.11 10.48
C ALA A 29 1.08 -18.22 9.52
N ALA A 30 2.31 -18.63 9.19
CA ALA A 30 3.15 -17.92 8.22
C ALA A 30 2.50 -17.85 6.82
N ILE A 31 1.92 -18.94 6.33
CA ILE A 31 1.19 -18.96 5.05
C ILE A 31 0.05 -17.92 5.07
N MET A 32 -0.72 -17.88 6.16
CA MET A 32 -1.79 -16.89 6.35
C MET A 32 -1.24 -15.45 6.31
N PHE A 33 -0.12 -15.19 6.97
CA PHE A 33 0.54 -13.88 6.95
C PHE A 33 1.03 -13.49 5.54
N TYR A 34 1.56 -14.43 4.76
CA TYR A 34 1.98 -14.17 3.38
C TYR A 34 0.81 -13.88 2.44
N ILE A 35 -0.34 -14.56 2.62
CA ILE A 35 -1.56 -14.25 1.88
C ILE A 35 -2.02 -12.82 2.21
N LEU A 36 -2.08 -12.48 3.50
CA LEU A 36 -2.47 -11.15 3.95
C LEU A 36 -1.51 -10.06 3.41
N TYR A 37 -0.21 -10.33 3.45
CA TYR A 37 0.81 -9.43 2.90
C TYR A 37 0.61 -9.20 1.40
N THR A 38 0.29 -10.24 0.64
CA THR A 38 0.02 -10.13 -0.80
C THR A 38 -1.19 -9.22 -1.05
N LEU A 39 -2.29 -9.40 -0.31
CA LEU A 39 -3.46 -8.52 -0.40
C LEU A 39 -3.13 -7.07 -0.05
N MET A 40 -2.25 -6.87 0.94
CA MET A 40 -1.81 -5.55 1.36
C MET A 40 -0.98 -4.84 0.28
N ILE A 41 -0.14 -5.57 -0.46
CA ILE A 41 0.55 -5.03 -1.64
C ILE A 41 -0.45 -4.58 -2.70
N PHE A 42 -1.48 -5.37 -3.00
CA PHE A 42 -2.52 -4.96 -3.95
C PHE A 42 -3.24 -3.68 -3.51
N ALA A 43 -3.58 -3.56 -2.22
CA ALA A 43 -4.18 -2.34 -1.68
C ALA A 43 -3.25 -1.13 -1.84
N ILE A 44 -1.95 -1.29 -1.59
CA ILE A 44 -0.96 -0.22 -1.80
C ILE A 44 -0.91 0.20 -3.27
N PHE A 45 -0.93 -0.73 -4.21
CA PHE A 45 -0.97 -0.43 -5.64
C PHE A 45 -2.22 0.38 -6.02
N ILE A 46 -3.40 -0.02 -5.53
CA ILE A 46 -4.64 0.71 -5.79
C ILE A 46 -4.55 2.14 -5.26
N VAL A 47 -4.05 2.33 -4.03
CA VAL A 47 -3.87 3.67 -3.44
C VAL A 47 -2.90 4.50 -4.27
N LEU A 48 -1.79 3.92 -4.73
CA LEU A 48 -0.81 4.60 -5.58
C LEU A 48 -1.41 5.03 -6.92
N ILE A 49 -2.19 4.17 -7.56
CA ILE A 49 -2.87 4.49 -8.83
C ILE A 49 -3.93 5.57 -8.62
N ALA A 50 -4.73 5.46 -7.56
CA ALA A 50 -5.74 6.46 -7.21
C ALA A 50 -5.12 7.83 -6.94
N GLU A 51 -3.99 7.88 -6.23
CA GLU A 51 -3.25 9.13 -6.04
C GLU A 51 -2.76 9.73 -7.36
N ARG A 52 -2.18 8.92 -8.25
CA ARG A 52 -1.74 9.41 -9.58
C ARG A 52 -2.91 9.94 -10.42
N LYS A 53 -4.09 9.36 -10.26
CA LYS A 53 -5.29 9.81 -10.96
C LYS A 53 -5.82 11.13 -10.37
N LYS A 54 -5.80 11.25 -9.03
CA LYS A 54 -6.19 12.46 -8.31
C LYS A 54 -5.26 13.64 -8.60
N GLU A 55 -3.94 13.40 -8.68
CA GLU A 55 -2.97 14.44 -9.08
C GLU A 55 -3.27 14.97 -10.49
N LYS A 56 -3.64 14.09 -11.43
CA LYS A 56 -4.04 14.50 -12.79
C LYS A 56 -5.36 15.25 -12.83
N GLU A 57 -6.36 14.83 -12.04
CA GLU A 57 -7.63 15.57 -11.91
C GLU A 57 -7.41 16.94 -11.27
N GLU A 58 -6.55 17.06 -10.26
CA GLU A 58 -6.23 18.36 -9.64
C GLU A 58 -5.47 19.31 -10.59
N GLU A 59 -4.63 18.78 -11.50
CA GLU A 59 -4.01 19.55 -12.59
C GLU A 59 -5.01 19.97 -13.68
N GLU A 60 -5.95 19.09 -14.04
CA GLU A 60 -6.96 19.35 -15.08
C GLU A 60 -8.06 20.30 -14.58
N GLN A 61 -8.32 20.33 -13.27
CA GLN A 61 -9.30 21.22 -12.64
C GLN A 61 -8.75 22.60 -12.26
N ASN A 62 -7.43 22.74 -12.03
CA ASN A 62 -6.73 24.03 -11.84
C ASN A 62 -6.22 24.64 -13.15
N ASP A 63 -6.70 24.13 -14.26
CA ASP A 63 -6.38 24.63 -15.56
C ASP A 63 -7.04 26.00 -15.76
N TYR A 64 -6.30 27.06 -15.42
CA TYR A 64 -6.54 28.45 -15.80
C TYR A 64 -6.37 28.63 -17.32
N ARG A 65 -7.02 27.78 -18.13
CA ARG A 65 -7.18 27.92 -19.59
C ARG A 65 -8.31 28.92 -19.88
N ASP A 66 -8.15 30.12 -19.34
CA ASP A 66 -8.94 31.30 -19.70
C ASP A 66 -7.97 32.47 -19.87
N TYR A 67 -7.16 32.39 -20.94
CA TYR A 67 -6.34 33.48 -21.48
C TYR A 67 -6.37 33.42 -23.01
#